data_AF-A0A4V6MHF8-F1
#
_entry.id   AF-A0A4V6MHF8-F1
#
_cell.length_a   1.000
_cell.length_b   1.000
_cell.length_c   1.000
_cell.angle_alpha   90.00
_cell.angle_beta   90.00
_cell.angle_gamma   90.00
#
_symmetry.space_group_name_H-M   'P 1'
#
loop_
_entity.id
_entity.type
_entity.pdbx_description
1 polymer ?
#
loop_
_entity_poly.entity_id
_entity_poly.type
_entity_poly.pdbx_seq_one_letter_code
_entity_poly.pdbx_strand_id
1 'polypeptide(L)'
;MDAVNHTPETDRRTQRLDARVTAEDKQLLARAAELAGMNVSSFVVSHARSAAREIIREHETMDLTDRDREVLVSALLEEDPLPNPALQRAARAHDAYTGRT
;
A
#
# COMPACT_ATOMS: atom_id res chain seq x y z
N MET A 1 8.77 -11.28 24.46
CA MET A 1 9.07 -9.89 24.09
C MET A 1 10.35 -9.93 23.28
N ASP A 2 10.23 -10.31 22.01
CA ASP A 2 11.38 -10.47 21.12
C ASP A 2 11.71 -9.11 20.52
N ALA A 3 12.86 -8.59 20.94
CA ALA A 3 13.45 -7.39 20.37
C ALA A 3 13.76 -7.67 18.89
N VAL A 4 13.04 -7.01 17.99
CA VAL A 4 13.39 -6.93 16.57
C VAL A 4 14.74 -6.24 16.49
N ASN A 5 15.79 -7.05 16.44
CA ASN A 5 17.15 -6.60 16.27
C ASN A 5 17.27 -6.06 14.85
N HIS A 6 17.29 -4.74 14.68
CA HIS A 6 17.59 -4.11 13.39
C HIS A 6 19.05 -4.38 13.06
N THR A 7 19.31 -5.44 12.30
CA THR A 7 20.61 -5.67 11.68
C THR A 7 20.92 -4.47 10.76
N PRO A 8 22.05 -3.77 10.92
CA PRO A 8 22.36 -2.52 10.20
C PRO A 8 22.61 -2.70 8.69
N GLU A 9 22.40 -3.90 8.15
CA GLU A 9 22.53 -4.18 6.72
C GLU A 9 21.42 -3.55 5.88
N THR A 10 20.21 -3.38 6.44
CA THR A 10 19.04 -2.84 5.71
C THR A 10 19.14 -1.34 5.40
N ASP A 11 20.02 -0.60 6.10
CA ASP A 11 20.14 0.86 5.96
C ASP A 11 21.27 1.28 5.01
N ARG A 12 22.07 0.33 4.53
CA ARG A 12 23.09 0.59 3.52
C ARG A 12 22.44 0.72 2.15
N ARG A 13 22.67 1.84 1.47
CA ARG A 13 22.20 2.12 0.10
C ARG A 13 22.98 1.29 -0.95
N THR A 14 22.84 -0.04 -0.90
CA THR A 14 23.53 -0.99 -1.80
C THR A 14 22.76 -1.27 -3.08
N GLN A 15 21.45 -1.04 -3.07
CA GLN A 15 20.56 -1.24 -4.21
C GLN A 15 20.53 0.01 -5.11
N ARG A 16 20.43 -0.19 -6.42
CA ARG A 16 20.40 0.89 -7.42
C ARG A 16 19.03 0.97 -8.07
N LEU A 17 18.58 2.20 -8.29
CA LEU A 17 17.42 2.53 -9.11
C LEU A 17 17.92 3.25 -10.35
N ASP A 18 17.85 2.59 -11.51
CA ASP A 18 18.30 3.17 -12.77
C ASP A 18 17.10 3.71 -13.56
N ALA A 19 17.14 4.99 -13.92
CA ALA A 19 16.15 5.66 -14.74
C ALA A 19 16.84 6.52 -15.81
N ARG A 20 16.37 6.43 -17.04
CA ARG A 20 16.77 7.36 -18.11
C ARG A 20 15.79 8.52 -18.12
N VAL A 21 16.32 9.74 -18.09
CA VAL A 21 15.54 10.98 -18.05
C VAL A 21 16.01 11.90 -19.17
N THR A 22 15.14 12.81 -19.60
CA THR A 22 15.52 13.82 -20.59
C THR A 22 16.45 14.88 -19.95
N ALA A 23 17.06 15.72 -20.79
CA ALA A 23 17.85 16.84 -20.29
C ALA A 23 16.98 17.86 -19.50
N GLU A 24 15.75 18.07 -19.96
CA GLU A 24 14.76 18.93 -19.31
C GLU A 24 14.39 18.39 -17.92
N ASP A 25 14.04 17.10 -17.82
CA ASP A 25 13.76 16.45 -16.54
C ASP A 25 14.93 16.59 -15.56
N LYS A 26 16.15 16.39 -16.05
CA LYS A 26 17.35 16.51 -15.22
C LYS A 26 17.53 17.93 -14.68
N GLN A 27 17.28 18.95 -15.48
CA GLN A 27 17.35 20.35 -15.05
C GLN A 27 16.26 20.70 -14.04
N LEU A 28 15.03 20.25 -14.31
CA LEU A 28 13.90 20.44 -13.41
C LEU A 28 14.16 19.81 -12.04
N LEU A 29 14.56 18.53 -12.02
CA LEU A 29 14.86 17.80 -10.79
C LEU A 29 16.06 18.41 -10.04
N ALA A 30 17.08 18.88 -10.77
CA ALA A 30 18.21 19.57 -10.15
C ALA A 30 17.80 20.87 -9.46
N ARG A 31 16.97 21.68 -10.12
CA ARG A 31 16.45 22.93 -9.54
C ARG A 31 15.56 22.66 -8.33
N ALA A 32 14.68 21.67 -8.41
CA ALA A 32 13.83 21.29 -7.28
C ALA A 32 14.65 20.80 -6.08
N ALA A 33 15.67 19.98 -6.32
CA ALA A 33 16.57 19.49 -5.28
C ALA A 33 17.36 20.64 -4.62
N GLU A 34 17.86 21.59 -5.40
CA GLU A 34 18.52 22.80 -4.92
C GLU A 34 17.61 23.60 -3.97
N LEU A 35 16.37 23.86 -4.39
CA LEU A 35 15.37 24.57 -3.57
C LEU A 35 15.02 23.80 -2.28
N ALA A 36 15.04 22.47 -2.33
CA ALA A 36 14.80 21.61 -1.18
C ALA A 36 16.03 21.40 -0.29
N GLY A 37 17.19 21.99 -0.62
CA GLY A 37 18.42 21.89 0.17
C GLY A 37 19.05 20.49 0.17
N MET A 38 18.82 19.69 -0.86
CA MET A 38 19.35 18.32 -0.96
C MET A 38 19.89 18.01 -2.35
N ASN A 39 20.69 16.94 -2.47
CA ASN A 39 21.16 16.52 -3.79
C ASN A 39 20.05 15.83 -4.60
N VAL A 40 20.22 15.78 -5.93
CA VAL A 40 19.22 15.24 -6.87
C VAL A 40 18.84 13.79 -6.58
N SER A 41 19.81 12.95 -6.21
CA SER A 41 19.56 11.54 -5.90
C SER A 41 18.69 11.38 -4.65
N SER A 42 19.04 12.09 -3.58
CA SER A 42 18.24 12.14 -2.35
C SER A 42 16.83 12.69 -2.60
N PHE A 43 16.71 13.74 -3.41
CA PHE A 43 15.43 14.32 -3.79
C PHE A 43 14.53 13.30 -4.50
N VAL A 44 15.06 12.68 -5.56
CA VAL A 44 14.32 11.69 -6.35
C VAL A 44 13.91 10.50 -5.49
N VAL A 45 14.82 9.92 -4.71
CA VAL A 45 14.52 8.76 -3.87
C VAL A 45 13.48 9.10 -2.80
N SER A 46 13.57 10.28 -2.18
CA SER A 46 12.61 10.73 -1.15
C SER A 46 11.20 10.87 -1.72
N HIS A 47 11.07 11.57 -2.86
CA HIS A 47 9.77 11.80 -3.49
C HIS A 47 9.18 10.51 -4.08
N ALA A 48 10.01 9.68 -4.73
CA ALA A 48 9.56 8.37 -5.23
C ALA A 48 9.05 7.47 -4.09
N ARG A 49 9.74 7.47 -2.95
CA ARG A 49 9.30 6.73 -1.75
C ARG A 49 7.99 7.26 -1.19
N SER A 50 7.80 8.59 -1.16
CA SER A 50 6.55 9.19 -0.71
C SER A 50 5.39 8.78 -1.59
N ALA A 51 5.54 8.93 -2.91
CA ALA A 51 4.52 8.55 -3.89
C ALA A 51 4.19 7.05 -3.82
N ALA A 52 5.21 6.19 -3.69
CA ALA A 52 5.00 4.75 -3.55
C ALA A 52 4.17 4.40 -2.31
N ARG A 53 4.45 5.03 -1.16
CA ARG A 53 3.67 4.81 0.07
C ARG A 53 2.22 5.27 -0.07
N GLU A 54 2.01 6.37 -0.79
CA GLU A 54 0.67 6.88 -1.04
C GLU A 54 -0.16 5.93 -1.89
N ILE A 55 0.39 5.49 -3.00
CA ILE A 55 -0.25 4.52 -3.89
C ILE A 55 -0.54 3.20 -3.15
N ILE A 56 0.41 2.68 -2.38
CA ILE A 56 0.21 1.45 -1.61
C ILE A 56 -0.93 1.63 -0.60
N ARG A 57 -0.94 2.74 0.14
CA ARG A 57 -2.00 3.02 1.11
C ARG A 57 -3.36 3.10 0.45
N GLU A 58 -3.47 3.78 -0.70
CA GLU A 58 -4.73 3.88 -1.46
C GLU A 58 -5.28 2.52 -1.90
N HIS A 59 -4.39 1.54 -2.17
CA HIS A 59 -4.81 0.21 -2.63
C HIS A 59 -5.04 -0.77 -1.48
N GLU A 60 -4.32 -0.62 -0.37
CA GLU A 60 -4.36 -1.57 0.75
C GLU A 60 -5.23 -1.10 1.92
N THR A 61 -5.58 0.19 1.96
CA THR A 61 -6.38 0.78 3.04
C THR A 61 -7.74 1.17 2.52
N MET A 62 -8.80 0.73 3.20
CA MET A 62 -10.16 1.21 2.95
C MET A 62 -10.52 2.25 4.00
N ASP A 63 -10.78 3.48 3.57
CA ASP A 63 -11.39 4.50 4.41
C ASP A 63 -12.88 4.21 4.54
N LEU A 64 -13.29 3.79 5.74
CA LEU A 64 -14.69 3.52 6.05
C LEU A 64 -15.36 4.76 6.61
N THR A 65 -16.61 4.99 6.22
CA THR A 65 -17.44 5.98 6.92
C THR A 65 -17.65 5.55 8.38
N ASP A 66 -18.02 6.47 9.27
CA ASP A 66 -18.29 6.11 10.67
C ASP A 66 -19.34 5.00 10.78
N ARG A 67 -20.38 5.04 9.92
CA ARG A 67 -21.39 3.99 9.83
C ARG A 67 -20.78 2.65 9.41
N ASP A 68 -19.97 2.63 8.37
CA ASP A 68 -19.38 1.38 7.87
C ASP A 68 -18.37 0.81 8.87
N ARG A 69 -17.67 1.69 9.60
CA ARG A 69 -16.79 1.29 10.71
C ARG A 69 -17.58 0.60 11.82
N GLU A 70 -18.72 1.17 12.24
CA GLU A 70 -19.58 0.55 13.25
C GLU A 70 -20.07 -0.82 12.79
N VAL A 71 -20.57 -0.92 11.55
CA VAL A 71 -21.03 -2.19 10.97
C VAL A 71 -19.90 -3.22 10.93
N LEU A 72 -18.71 -2.82 10.47
CA LEU A 72 -17.56 -3.71 10.40
C LEU A 72 -17.12 -4.19 11.79
N VAL A 73 -16.99 -3.28 12.76
CA VAL A 73 -16.57 -3.63 14.12
C VAL A 73 -17.61 -4.54 14.79
N SER A 74 -18.90 -4.24 14.65
CA SER A 74 -19.96 -5.10 15.15
C SER A 74 -19.89 -6.50 14.54
N ALA A 75 -19.66 -6.61 13.22
CA ALA A 75 -19.52 -7.89 12.55
C ALA A 75 -18.26 -8.66 12.96
N LEU A 76 -17.14 -7.98 13.24
CA LEU A 76 -15.90 -8.61 13.70
C LEU A 76 -15.97 -9.15 15.14
N LEU A 77 -16.85 -8.58 15.98
CA LEU A 77 -17.03 -8.96 17.38
C LEU A 77 -18.13 -10.02 17.57
N GLU A 78 -18.84 -10.41 16.51
CA GLU A 78 -19.89 -11.43 16.57
C GLU A 78 -19.27 -12.84 16.63
N GLU A 79 -19.64 -13.65 17.64
CA GLU A 79 -19.03 -14.96 17.89
C GLU A 79 -19.46 -16.06 16.90
N ASP A 80 -20.57 -15.89 16.15
CA ASP A 80 -21.02 -16.85 15.13
C ASP A 80 -21.93 -16.21 14.04
N PRO A 81 -21.34 -15.49 13.06
CA PRO A 81 -22.12 -14.80 12.03
C PRO A 81 -22.68 -15.79 11.00
N LEU A 82 -24.01 -15.96 10.99
CA LEU A 82 -24.68 -16.80 10.00
C LEU A 82 -24.83 -16.09 8.65
N PRO A 83 -24.45 -16.71 7.51
CA PRO A 83 -24.61 -16.10 6.20
C PRO A 83 -26.09 -15.94 5.89
N ASN A 84 -26.50 -14.73 5.51
CA ASN A 84 -27.88 -14.48 5.12
C ASN A 84 -28.28 -15.32 3.88
N PRO A 85 -29.59 -15.49 3.59
CA PRO A 85 -30.04 -16.32 2.47
C PRO A 85 -29.49 -15.91 1.10
N ALA A 86 -29.13 -14.63 0.90
CA ALA A 86 -28.54 -14.15 -0.34
C ALA A 86 -27.08 -14.63 -0.50
N LEU A 87 -26.27 -14.55 0.56
CA LEU A 87 -24.90 -15.05 0.59
C LEU A 87 -24.87 -16.57 0.36
N GLN A 88 -25.78 -17.32 0.99
CA GLN A 88 -25.88 -18.77 0.77
C GLN A 88 -26.23 -19.12 -0.68
N ARG A 89 -27.11 -18.36 -1.33
CA ARG A 89 -27.43 -18.55 -2.77
C ARG A 89 -26.22 -18.25 -3.65
N ALA A 90 -25.49 -17.16 -3.36
CA ALA A 90 -24.30 -16.78 -4.12
C ALA A 90 -23.19 -17.84 -4.02
N ALA A 91 -22.95 -18.38 -2.81
CA ALA A 91 -21.99 -19.46 -2.60
C ALA A 91 -22.36 -20.72 -3.42
N ARG A 92 -23.62 -21.16 -3.37
CA ARG A 92 -24.10 -22.30 -4.18
C ARG A 92 -23.94 -22.07 -5.68
N ALA A 93 -24.21 -20.86 -6.17
CA ALA A 93 -24.04 -20.52 -7.58
C ALA A 93 -22.55 -20.54 -8.00
N HIS A 94 -21.66 -20.07 -7.13
CA HIS A 94 -20.21 -20.13 -7.35
C HIS A 94 -19.70 -21.58 -7.38
N ASP A 95 -20.17 -22.46 -6.49
CA ASP A 95 -19.79 -23.88 -6.47
C ASP A 95 -20.19 -24.59 -7.77
N ALA A 96 -21.40 -24.31 -8.26
CA ALA A 96 -21.88 -24.83 -9.54
C ALA A 96 -21.06 -24.30 -10.74
N TYR A 97 -20.61 -23.04 -10.70
CA TYR A 97 -19.76 -22.46 -11.74
C TYR A 97 -18.32 -23.00 -11.72
N THR A 98 -17.76 -23.26 -10.53
CA THR A 98 -16.37 -23.72 -10.36
C THR A 98 -16.20 -25.24 -10.38
N GLY A 99 -17.30 -26.00 -10.55
CA GLY A 99 -17.27 -27.47 -10.66
C GLY A 99 -16.92 -28.17 -9.34
N ARG A 100 -17.19 -27.52 -8.21
CA ARG A 100 -16.81 -27.98 -6.86
C ARG A 100 -17.95 -28.68 -6.11
N THR A 101 -19.01 -29.06 -6.84
CA THR A 101 -20.13 -29.88 -6.37
C THR A 101 -19.86 -31.36 -6.55
#